data_AF-A0AA42WAS5-F1
#
_entry.id   AF-A0AA42WAS5-F1
#
_cell.length_a   1.000
_cell.length_b   1.000
_cell.length_c   1.000
_cell.angle_alpha   90.00
_cell.angle_beta   90.00
_cell.angle_gamma   90.00
#
_symmetry.space_group_name_H-M   'P 1'
#
loop_
_entity.id
_entity.type
_entity.pdbx_description
1 polymer ?
#
loop_
_entity_poly.entity_id
_entity_poly.type
_entity_poly.pdbx_seq_one_letter_code
_entity_poly.pdbx_strand_id
1 'polypeptide(L)'
;MKLKAAFLISALNVAVLAPAHAEAPRSVDARTFDIAGVKTGMDYDEAVAAAAKNFQVSKSEMKAGYATLNPVTNTKTPLDFSYRKDGVELVVHFEPRVPVDKQRPLAVSLINYEMPWTPANKAAMGQAVVQKYGRQSNYPNDLSLEWCQKPSSNPGMGCSIDMKQAVLNYTGVSIRLYDPAWSDARVEFINQSNARKPSF
;
A
#
# COMPACT_ATOMS: atom_id res chain seq x y z
N MET A 1 -14.90 85.05 -3.69
CA MET A 1 -15.32 83.68 -4.03
C MET A 1 -14.09 82.89 -4.49
N LYS A 2 -13.65 81.87 -3.75
CA LYS A 2 -12.52 81.01 -4.11
C LYS A 2 -13.05 79.64 -4.49
N LEU A 3 -12.99 79.26 -5.78
CA LEU A 3 -13.18 77.87 -6.21
C LEU A 3 -11.92 77.08 -5.84
N LYS A 4 -12.09 75.99 -5.07
CA LYS A 4 -11.08 74.95 -4.94
C LYS A 4 -11.54 73.74 -5.74
N ALA A 5 -10.77 73.41 -6.78
CA ALA A 5 -10.88 72.17 -7.52
C ALA A 5 -10.52 70.99 -6.63
N ALA A 6 -11.32 69.93 -6.67
CA ALA A 6 -11.02 68.65 -6.06
C ALA A 6 -10.81 67.62 -7.18
N PHE A 7 -9.56 67.22 -7.40
CA PHE A 7 -9.19 66.07 -8.22
C PHE A 7 -9.39 64.80 -7.37
N LEU A 8 -10.33 63.95 -7.76
CA LEU A 8 -10.51 62.61 -7.21
C LEU A 8 -9.69 61.63 -8.05
N ILE A 9 -8.56 61.16 -7.50
CA ILE A 9 -7.75 60.09 -8.09
C ILE A 9 -8.28 58.77 -7.53
N SER A 10 -9.05 58.05 -8.35
CA SER A 10 -9.48 56.67 -8.03
C SER A 10 -8.31 55.72 -8.23
N ALA A 11 -7.73 55.22 -7.13
CA ALA A 11 -6.73 54.17 -7.17
C ALA A 11 -7.39 52.81 -7.45
N LEU A 12 -7.25 52.30 -8.67
CA LEU A 12 -7.55 50.90 -8.99
C LEU A 12 -6.49 50.01 -8.33
N ASN A 13 -6.87 49.30 -7.27
CA ASN A 13 -6.09 48.19 -6.73
C ASN A 13 -6.22 46.99 -7.70
N VAL A 14 -5.23 46.81 -8.57
CA VAL A 14 -5.09 45.59 -9.37
C VAL A 14 -4.65 44.47 -8.42
N ALA A 15 -5.60 43.66 -7.96
CA ALA A 15 -5.31 42.42 -7.27
C ALA A 15 -4.65 41.44 -8.26
N VAL A 16 -3.35 41.25 -8.12
CA VAL A 16 -2.59 40.22 -8.85
C VAL A 16 -3.05 38.87 -8.33
N LEU A 17 -3.96 38.22 -9.06
CA LEU A 17 -4.32 36.82 -8.82
C LEU A 17 -3.10 35.97 -9.19
N ALA A 18 -2.32 35.55 -8.20
CA ALA A 18 -1.32 34.52 -8.40
C ALA A 18 -2.05 33.24 -8.86
N PRO A 19 -1.55 32.54 -9.90
CA PRO A 19 -2.14 31.28 -10.32
C PRO A 19 -2.14 30.30 -9.14
N ALA A 20 -3.32 29.79 -8.79
CA ALA A 20 -3.46 28.71 -7.83
C ALA A 20 -2.85 27.45 -8.46
N HIS A 21 -1.56 27.22 -8.22
CA HIS A 21 -0.92 25.96 -8.58
C HIS A 21 -1.51 24.87 -7.70
N ALA A 22 -2.25 23.93 -8.32
CA ALA A 22 -2.68 22.73 -7.65
C ALA A 22 -1.44 22.02 -7.08
N GLU A 23 -1.48 21.70 -5.77
CA GLU A 23 -0.38 21.00 -5.11
C GLU A 23 -0.14 19.67 -5.83
N ALA A 24 1.12 19.38 -6.16
CA ALA A 24 1.46 18.13 -6.82
C ALA A 24 1.03 16.93 -5.95
N PRO A 25 0.55 15.82 -6.55
CA PRO A 25 0.21 14.62 -5.81
C PRO A 25 1.36 14.14 -4.91
N ARG A 26 1.04 13.72 -3.69
CA ARG A 26 2.05 13.30 -2.70
C ARG A 26 2.64 11.94 -3.09
N SER A 27 3.96 11.89 -3.33
CA SER A 27 4.70 10.64 -3.55
C SER A 27 5.20 10.04 -2.23
N VAL A 28 4.98 8.75 -2.00
CA VAL A 28 5.52 7.99 -0.85
C VAL A 28 5.86 6.56 -1.21
N ASP A 29 6.93 5.99 -0.66
CA ASP A 29 7.21 4.56 -0.83
C ASP A 29 6.39 3.71 0.15
N ALA A 30 5.37 3.02 -0.37
CA ALA A 30 4.48 2.17 0.43
C ALA A 30 5.19 0.98 1.09
N ARG A 31 6.39 0.59 0.65
CA ARG A 31 7.20 -0.47 1.31
C ARG A 31 7.66 -0.08 2.71
N THR A 32 7.66 1.20 3.02
CA THR A 32 8.03 1.69 4.36
C THR A 32 6.91 1.44 5.39
N PHE A 33 5.67 1.28 4.94
CA PHE A 33 4.49 1.08 5.78
C PHE A 33 4.33 -0.37 6.24
N ASP A 34 3.61 -0.54 7.35
CA ASP A 34 3.18 -1.82 7.88
C ASP A 34 1.65 -1.87 8.01
N ILE A 35 1.06 -3.06 7.88
CA ILE A 35 -0.30 -3.35 8.33
C ILE A 35 -0.20 -4.36 9.46
N ALA A 36 -0.75 -4.02 10.63
CA ALA A 36 -0.67 -4.84 11.84
C ALA A 36 0.77 -5.28 12.18
N GLY A 37 1.75 -4.39 12.00
CA GLY A 37 3.17 -4.66 12.23
C GLY A 37 3.89 -5.38 11.08
N VAL A 38 3.17 -5.95 10.11
CA VAL A 38 3.75 -6.70 8.99
C VAL A 38 4.08 -5.78 7.82
N LYS A 39 5.26 -5.95 7.22
CA LYS A 39 5.74 -5.20 6.05
C LYS A 39 5.98 -6.14 4.87
N THR A 40 5.92 -5.60 3.66
CA THR A 40 6.36 -6.34 2.47
C THR A 40 7.85 -6.68 2.60
N GLY A 41 8.24 -7.83 2.08
CA GLY A 41 9.62 -8.31 2.15
C GLY A 41 10.06 -8.95 3.46
N MET A 42 9.25 -8.92 4.53
CA MET A 42 9.49 -9.76 5.72
C MET A 42 9.49 -11.24 5.34
N ASP A 43 10.28 -12.05 6.02
CA ASP A 43 10.14 -13.50 5.93
C ASP A 43 8.93 -14.02 6.74
N TYR A 44 8.71 -15.33 6.70
CA TYR A 44 7.54 -15.96 7.34
C TYR A 44 7.54 -15.78 8.86
N ASP A 45 8.67 -16.04 9.52
CA ASP A 45 8.76 -15.99 10.99
C ASP A 45 8.75 -14.56 11.51
N GLU A 46 9.38 -13.64 10.78
CA GLU A 46 9.32 -12.19 11.02
C GLU A 46 7.87 -11.69 10.96
N ALA A 47 7.13 -12.04 9.90
CA ALA A 47 5.75 -11.61 9.70
C ALA A 47 4.81 -12.19 10.76
N VAL A 48 4.93 -13.48 11.09
CA VAL A 48 4.14 -14.12 12.16
C VAL A 48 4.45 -13.47 13.51
N ALA A 49 5.72 -13.19 13.82
CA ALA A 49 6.10 -12.53 15.06
C ALA A 49 5.56 -11.09 15.15
N ALA A 50 5.64 -10.34 14.05
CA ALA A 50 5.15 -8.96 13.98
C ALA A 50 3.63 -8.90 14.17
N ALA A 51 2.87 -9.75 13.47
CA ALA A 51 1.41 -9.84 13.63
C ALA A 51 1.01 -10.27 15.05
N ALA A 52 1.64 -11.33 15.59
CA ALA A 52 1.37 -11.81 16.94
C ALA A 52 1.65 -10.72 18.00
N LYS A 53 2.75 -9.97 17.85
CA LYS A 53 3.08 -8.83 18.72
C LYS A 53 2.03 -7.72 18.60
N ASN A 54 1.61 -7.38 17.40
CA ASN A 54 0.62 -6.33 17.16
C ASN A 54 -0.74 -6.66 17.81
N PHE A 55 -1.20 -7.91 17.68
CA PHE A 55 -2.45 -8.37 18.27
C PHE A 55 -2.33 -8.81 19.74
N GLN A 56 -1.12 -8.82 20.30
CA GLN A 56 -0.84 -9.28 21.66
C GLN A 56 -1.31 -10.72 21.90
N VAL A 57 -1.08 -11.60 20.93
CA VAL A 57 -1.46 -13.01 20.97
C VAL A 57 -0.24 -13.92 20.81
N SER A 58 -0.42 -15.21 21.09
CA SER A 58 0.58 -16.23 20.77
C SER A 58 0.73 -16.41 19.25
N LYS A 59 1.92 -16.76 18.78
CA LYS A 59 2.17 -17.14 17.37
C LYS A 59 1.28 -18.29 16.92
N SER A 60 0.83 -19.17 17.83
CA SER A 60 -0.07 -20.29 17.52
C SER A 60 -1.48 -19.87 17.07
N GLU A 61 -1.85 -18.62 17.31
CA GLU A 61 -3.11 -18.03 16.82
C GLU A 61 -3.02 -17.65 15.33
N MET A 62 -1.81 -17.53 14.79
CA MET A 62 -1.57 -17.33 13.36
C MET A 62 -1.71 -18.69 12.65
N LYS A 63 -2.79 -18.86 11.89
CA LYS A 63 -3.08 -20.11 11.17
C LYS A 63 -2.37 -20.10 9.83
N ALA A 64 -1.38 -20.96 9.70
CA ALA A 64 -0.72 -21.20 8.41
C ALA A 64 -1.72 -21.71 7.37
N GLY A 65 -1.58 -21.25 6.13
CA GLY A 65 -2.29 -21.81 4.99
C GLY A 65 -1.82 -23.22 4.64
N TYR A 66 -2.42 -23.80 3.61
CA TYR A 66 -2.00 -25.10 3.10
C TYR A 66 -0.61 -25.02 2.46
N ALA A 67 0.23 -26.00 2.76
CA ALA A 67 1.55 -26.08 2.15
C ALA A 67 1.42 -26.41 0.66
N THR A 68 1.93 -25.53 -0.20
CA THR A 68 1.97 -25.70 -1.66
C THR A 68 3.42 -25.75 -2.13
N LEU A 69 3.64 -26.28 -3.34
CA LEU A 69 4.98 -26.37 -3.90
C LEU A 69 5.51 -24.96 -4.23
N ASN A 70 6.58 -24.55 -3.57
CA ASN A 70 7.35 -23.37 -3.94
C ASN A 70 8.18 -23.71 -5.20
N PRO A 71 7.93 -23.07 -6.35
CA PRO A 71 8.60 -23.42 -7.61
C PRO A 71 10.05 -22.91 -7.68
N VAL A 72 10.49 -22.06 -6.74
CA VAL A 72 11.86 -21.55 -6.66
C VAL A 72 12.75 -22.47 -5.81
N THR A 73 12.23 -22.97 -4.69
CA THR A 73 12.98 -23.85 -3.77
C THR A 73 12.67 -25.33 -3.94
N ASN A 74 11.63 -25.68 -4.70
CA ASN A 74 11.10 -27.03 -4.87
C ASN A 74 10.71 -27.72 -3.54
N THR A 75 10.26 -26.92 -2.56
CA THR A 75 9.81 -27.40 -1.24
C THR A 75 8.35 -27.05 -1.00
N LYS A 76 7.63 -27.88 -0.23
CA LYS A 76 6.26 -27.53 0.19
C LYS A 76 6.30 -26.61 1.39
N THR A 77 5.69 -25.43 1.28
CA THR A 77 5.58 -24.46 2.37
C THR A 77 4.25 -23.72 2.28
N PRO A 78 3.64 -23.30 3.41
CA PRO A 78 2.54 -22.34 3.38
C PRO A 78 2.97 -21.06 2.66
N LEU A 79 2.13 -20.57 1.75
CA LEU A 79 2.32 -19.28 1.07
C LEU A 79 1.44 -18.17 1.66
N ASP A 80 0.79 -18.46 2.78
CA ASP A 80 0.04 -17.50 3.56
C ASP A 80 -0.06 -17.92 5.02
N PHE A 81 -0.40 -16.96 5.86
CA PHE A 81 -1.03 -17.22 7.15
C PHE A 81 -2.20 -16.25 7.36
N SER A 82 -3.10 -16.61 8.25
CA SER A 82 -4.23 -15.78 8.63
C SER A 82 -4.41 -15.69 10.15
N TYR A 83 -5.03 -14.60 10.58
CA TYR A 83 -5.54 -14.41 11.93
C TYR A 83 -6.98 -13.92 11.84
N ARG A 84 -7.89 -14.57 12.54
CA ARG A 84 -9.29 -14.15 12.66
C ARG A 84 -9.72 -14.18 14.11
N LYS A 85 -10.20 -13.05 14.62
CA LYS A 85 -10.76 -12.94 15.97
C LYS A 85 -11.69 -11.73 16.06
N ASP A 86 -12.82 -11.88 16.74
CA ASP A 86 -13.78 -10.78 17.00
C ASP A 86 -14.20 -10.01 15.72
N GLY A 87 -14.32 -10.73 14.60
CA GLY A 87 -14.69 -10.17 13.29
C GLY A 87 -13.54 -9.48 12.54
N VAL A 88 -12.38 -9.31 13.15
CA VAL A 88 -11.16 -8.82 12.50
C VAL A 88 -10.49 -9.97 11.75
N GLU A 89 -10.05 -9.70 10.53
CA GLU A 89 -9.27 -10.62 9.71
C GLU A 89 -7.96 -9.98 9.25
N LEU A 90 -6.84 -10.69 9.43
CA LEU A 90 -5.57 -10.43 8.77
C LEU A 90 -5.23 -11.64 7.91
N VAL A 91 -4.90 -11.43 6.64
CA VAL A 91 -4.29 -12.43 5.76
C VAL A 91 -3.00 -11.87 5.18
N VAL A 92 -1.92 -12.62 5.34
CA VAL A 92 -0.60 -12.27 4.82
C VAL A 92 -0.21 -13.33 3.80
N HIS A 93 0.02 -12.91 2.56
CA HIS A 93 0.51 -13.79 1.50
C HIS A 93 1.98 -13.54 1.23
N PHE A 94 2.64 -14.62 0.82
CA PHE A 94 4.05 -14.66 0.50
C PHE A 94 4.26 -15.03 -0.95
N GLU A 95 5.33 -14.50 -1.51
CA GLU A 95 5.94 -14.99 -2.73
C GLU A 95 7.30 -15.63 -2.39
N PRO A 96 7.73 -16.65 -3.15
CA PRO A 96 9.10 -17.14 -3.10
C PRO A 96 10.12 -16.01 -3.28
N ARG A 97 11.13 -15.98 -2.42
CA ARG A 97 12.18 -14.97 -2.50
C ARG A 97 13.12 -15.28 -3.66
N VAL A 98 13.30 -14.29 -4.53
CA VAL A 98 14.27 -14.29 -5.63
C VAL A 98 15.13 -13.03 -5.49
N PRO A 99 16.48 -13.13 -5.47
CA PRO A 99 17.28 -14.35 -5.59
C PRO A 99 17.05 -15.31 -4.41
N VAL A 100 17.30 -16.61 -4.65
CA VAL A 100 17.01 -17.67 -3.68
C VAL A 100 17.79 -17.43 -2.38
N ASP A 101 17.06 -17.25 -1.28
CA ASP A 101 17.59 -17.23 0.07
C ASP A 101 17.07 -18.48 0.80
N LYS A 102 17.95 -19.45 1.08
CA LYS A 102 17.54 -20.70 1.74
C LYS A 102 17.14 -20.50 3.21
N GLN A 103 17.61 -19.43 3.85
CA GLN A 103 17.26 -19.11 5.24
C GLN A 103 15.93 -18.35 5.30
N ARG A 104 15.64 -17.56 4.28
CA ARG A 104 14.38 -16.77 4.16
C ARG A 104 13.73 -17.01 2.80
N PRO A 105 13.19 -18.22 2.56
CA PRO A 105 12.72 -18.65 1.24
C PRO A 105 11.47 -17.91 0.76
N LEU A 106 10.81 -17.16 1.65
CA LEU A 106 9.59 -16.43 1.39
C LEU A 106 9.78 -14.94 1.71
N ALA A 107 8.98 -14.12 1.03
CA ALA A 107 8.87 -12.69 1.24
C ALA A 107 7.39 -12.29 1.22
N VAL A 108 6.94 -11.52 2.20
CA VAL A 108 5.57 -10.97 2.20
C VAL A 108 5.37 -10.12 0.95
N SER A 109 4.36 -10.46 0.15
CA SER A 109 4.01 -9.75 -1.09
C SER A 109 2.69 -9.01 -0.98
N LEU A 110 1.78 -9.50 -0.14
CA LEU A 110 0.45 -8.95 0.04
C LEU A 110 0.00 -9.09 1.49
N ILE A 111 -0.53 -8.01 2.04
CA ILE A 111 -1.15 -7.98 3.36
C ILE A 111 -2.56 -7.42 3.21
N ASN A 112 -3.55 -8.15 3.70
CA ASN A 112 -4.95 -7.73 3.74
C ASN A 112 -5.41 -7.70 5.20
N TYR A 113 -5.96 -6.58 5.64
CA TYR A 113 -6.61 -6.46 6.94
C TYR A 113 -8.04 -5.95 6.75
N GLU A 114 -9.00 -6.60 7.39
CA GLU A 114 -10.41 -6.28 7.26
C GLU A 114 -11.12 -6.30 8.63
N MET A 115 -12.13 -5.44 8.77
CA MET A 115 -13.07 -5.42 9.88
C MET A 115 -14.51 -5.58 9.39
N PRO A 116 -15.47 -5.98 10.24
CA PRO A 116 -16.86 -6.07 9.84
C PRO A 116 -17.39 -4.71 9.40
N TRP A 117 -18.18 -4.69 8.32
CA TRP A 117 -18.76 -3.45 7.83
C TRP A 117 -19.79 -2.89 8.82
N THR A 118 -19.52 -1.69 9.32
CA THR A 118 -20.50 -0.79 9.95
C THR A 118 -20.12 0.66 9.62
N PRO A 119 -21.05 1.62 9.65
CA PRO A 119 -20.71 3.03 9.49
C PRO A 119 -19.66 3.51 10.49
N ALA A 120 -19.73 3.04 11.74
CA ALA A 120 -18.77 3.35 12.79
C ALA A 120 -17.37 2.80 12.49
N ASN A 121 -17.26 1.54 12.06
CA ASN A 121 -15.99 0.91 11.71
C ASN A 121 -15.36 1.56 10.48
N LYS A 122 -16.16 1.91 9.47
CA LYS A 122 -15.69 2.64 8.28
C LYS A 122 -15.10 4.00 8.69
N ALA A 123 -15.82 4.77 9.50
CA ALA A 123 -15.34 6.07 9.96
C ALA A 123 -14.05 5.95 10.79
N ALA A 124 -14.03 5.01 11.74
CA ALA A 124 -12.88 4.77 12.59
C ALA A 124 -11.65 4.29 11.80
N MET A 125 -11.83 3.38 10.84
CA MET A 125 -10.74 2.92 9.98
C MET A 125 -10.22 4.06 9.10
N GLY A 126 -11.10 4.82 8.45
CA GLY A 126 -10.74 5.97 7.64
C GLY A 126 -9.89 7.00 8.41
N GLN A 127 -10.26 7.29 9.66
CA GLN A 127 -9.48 8.17 10.53
C GLN A 127 -8.12 7.55 10.89
N ALA A 128 -8.10 6.27 11.28
CA ALA A 128 -6.88 5.58 11.69
C ALA A 128 -5.86 5.48 10.55
N VAL A 129 -6.28 5.21 9.31
CA VAL A 129 -5.35 5.12 8.17
C VAL A 129 -4.74 6.48 7.82
N VAL A 130 -5.53 7.55 7.85
CA VAL A 130 -5.01 8.91 7.63
C VAL A 130 -4.07 9.32 8.77
N GLN A 131 -4.40 8.99 10.01
CA GLN A 131 -3.53 9.25 11.15
C GLN A 131 -2.20 8.49 11.06
N LYS A 132 -2.23 7.22 10.62
CA LYS A 132 -1.04 6.37 10.57
C LYS A 132 -0.14 6.67 9.36
N TYR A 133 -0.72 6.87 8.17
CA TYR A 133 0.04 6.98 6.91
C TYR A 133 0.09 8.42 6.36
N GLY A 134 -0.63 9.35 6.99
CA GLY A 134 -0.79 10.74 6.54
C GLY A 134 -1.69 10.85 5.31
N ARG A 135 -1.75 12.05 4.72
CA ARG A 135 -2.57 12.34 3.51
C ARG A 135 -2.23 11.40 2.35
N GLN A 136 -3.23 10.81 1.71
CA GLN A 136 -3.11 9.90 0.59
C GLN A 136 -2.47 10.54 -0.66
N SER A 137 -1.82 9.71 -1.47
CA SER A 137 -1.17 10.10 -2.73
C SER A 137 -2.15 10.54 -3.80
N ASN A 138 -3.38 10.01 -3.77
CA ASN A 138 -4.46 10.34 -4.71
C ASN A 138 -5.48 11.37 -4.15
N TYR A 139 -5.06 12.25 -3.25
CA TYR A 139 -5.90 13.34 -2.75
C TYR A 139 -6.39 14.22 -3.94
N PRO A 140 -7.65 14.70 -3.96
CA PRO A 140 -8.66 14.66 -2.90
C PRO A 140 -9.62 13.46 -2.92
N ASN A 141 -9.26 12.32 -3.53
CA ASN A 141 -10.13 11.14 -3.55
C ASN A 141 -10.48 10.66 -2.12
N ASP A 142 -11.76 10.45 -1.85
CA ASP A 142 -12.32 10.06 -0.56
C ASP A 142 -13.00 8.67 -0.56
N LEU A 143 -13.13 8.04 -1.73
CA LEU A 143 -13.74 6.71 -1.88
C LEU A 143 -12.70 5.60 -1.66
N SER A 144 -11.55 5.73 -2.31
CA SER A 144 -10.42 4.81 -2.24
C SER A 144 -9.16 5.64 -1.97
N LEU A 145 -8.56 5.46 -0.79
CA LEU A 145 -7.36 6.20 -0.41
C LEU A 145 -6.15 5.34 -0.76
N GLU A 146 -5.21 5.91 -1.51
CA GLU A 146 -4.04 5.19 -1.99
C GLU A 146 -2.74 5.92 -1.67
N TRP A 147 -1.71 5.17 -1.29
CA TRP A 147 -0.37 5.68 -1.07
C TRP A 147 0.64 4.93 -1.93
N CYS A 148 1.42 5.67 -2.72
CA CYS A 148 2.39 5.12 -3.65
C CYS A 148 3.41 6.14 -4.14
N GLN A 149 4.46 5.64 -4.77
CA GLN A 149 5.60 6.44 -5.21
C GLN A 149 5.27 7.24 -6.48
N LYS A 150 4.42 6.68 -7.35
CA LYS A 150 4.00 7.25 -8.62
C LYS A 150 2.49 7.42 -8.63
N PRO A 151 1.93 8.45 -7.97
CA PRO A 151 0.52 8.82 -8.13
C PRO A 151 0.23 9.32 -9.55
N SER A 152 -1.00 9.10 -10.01
CA SER A 152 -1.51 9.74 -11.21
C SER A 152 -1.72 11.24 -10.98
N SER A 153 -1.55 12.05 -12.03
CA SER A 153 -1.95 13.45 -12.03
C SER A 153 -3.48 13.63 -11.98
N ASN A 154 -4.24 12.57 -12.29
CA ASN A 154 -5.68 12.52 -12.08
C ASN A 154 -5.99 11.74 -10.79
N PRO A 155 -6.42 12.40 -9.70
CA PRO A 155 -6.73 11.75 -8.41
C PRO A 155 -7.75 10.60 -8.49
N GLY A 156 -8.67 10.65 -9.46
CA GLY A 156 -9.65 9.58 -9.70
C GLY A 156 -9.02 8.27 -10.21
N MET A 157 -7.84 8.35 -10.84
CA MET A 157 -7.10 7.18 -11.31
C MET A 157 -6.24 6.54 -10.21
N GLY A 158 -6.03 7.22 -9.09
CA GLY A 158 -5.22 6.68 -8.00
C GLY A 158 -3.72 6.63 -8.32
N CYS A 159 -3.09 5.54 -7.90
CA CYS A 159 -1.71 5.19 -8.19
C CYS A 159 -1.51 4.72 -9.64
N SER A 160 -0.27 4.81 -10.15
CA SER A 160 0.08 4.37 -11.51
C SER A 160 -0.50 2.99 -11.83
N ILE A 161 -1.17 2.89 -12.98
CA ILE A 161 -1.78 1.66 -13.49
C ILE A 161 -0.77 0.65 -14.05
N ASP A 162 0.53 0.98 -14.05
CA ASP A 162 1.59 0.08 -14.53
C ASP A 162 1.79 -1.15 -13.63
N MET A 163 1.21 -1.15 -12.41
CA MET A 163 1.32 -2.21 -11.42
C MET A 163 2.76 -2.59 -11.06
N LYS A 164 3.73 -1.67 -11.17
CA LYS A 164 5.17 -1.91 -10.90
C LYS A 164 5.66 -1.33 -9.57
N GLN A 165 4.76 -0.88 -8.73
CA GLN A 165 5.09 -0.24 -7.45
C GLN A 165 4.28 -0.82 -6.32
N ALA A 166 4.81 -0.71 -5.10
CA ALA A 166 4.04 -1.00 -3.92
C ALA A 166 2.91 0.03 -3.75
N VAL A 167 1.73 -0.45 -3.38
CA VAL A 167 0.56 0.39 -3.13
C VAL A 167 -0.10 -0.05 -1.84
N LEU A 168 -0.29 0.92 -0.94
CA LEU A 168 -1.22 0.79 0.17
C LEU A 168 -2.58 1.35 -0.28
N ASN A 169 -3.63 0.55 -0.20
CA ASN A 169 -4.99 0.91 -0.56
C ASN A 169 -5.90 0.73 0.66
N TYR A 170 -6.72 1.73 0.93
CA TYR A 170 -7.83 1.64 1.89
C TYR A 170 -9.15 1.82 1.15
N THR A 171 -10.09 0.91 1.41
CA THR A 171 -11.47 0.97 0.90
C THR A 171 -12.45 0.51 1.99
N GLY A 172 -13.16 1.47 2.60
CA GLY A 172 -14.24 1.19 3.55
C GLY A 172 -13.78 0.62 4.90
N VAL A 173 -13.74 -0.71 5.02
CA VAL A 173 -13.29 -1.42 6.23
C VAL A 173 -12.15 -2.40 5.92
N SER A 174 -11.51 -2.22 4.77
CA SER A 174 -10.38 -3.02 4.31
C SER A 174 -9.17 -2.12 4.05
N ILE A 175 -7.99 -2.60 4.40
CA ILE A 175 -6.71 -2.03 4.00
C ILE A 175 -5.81 -3.14 3.44
N ARG A 176 -5.20 -2.83 2.30
CA ARG A 176 -4.39 -3.75 1.51
C ARG A 176 -3.04 -3.12 1.19
N LEU A 177 -1.95 -3.82 1.48
CA LEU A 177 -0.60 -3.45 1.04
C LEU A 177 -0.10 -4.52 0.08
N TYR A 178 0.12 -4.16 -1.18
CA TYR A 178 0.64 -5.06 -2.21
C TYR A 178 1.97 -4.53 -2.76
N ASP A 179 2.98 -5.39 -2.87
CA ASP A 179 4.25 -5.08 -3.53
C ASP A 179 4.51 -6.08 -4.67
N PRO A 180 4.33 -5.65 -5.94
CA PRO A 180 4.46 -6.51 -7.11
C PRO A 180 5.91 -6.98 -7.33
N ALA A 181 6.91 -6.32 -6.73
CA ALA A 181 8.31 -6.69 -6.93
C ALA A 181 8.59 -8.16 -6.57
N TRP A 182 7.88 -8.73 -5.59
CA TRP A 182 8.07 -10.13 -5.20
C TRP A 182 7.45 -11.12 -6.18
N SER A 183 6.24 -10.81 -6.69
CA SER A 183 5.60 -11.61 -7.73
C SER A 183 6.39 -11.55 -9.05
N ASP A 184 6.82 -10.35 -9.44
CA ASP A 184 7.60 -10.12 -10.66
C ASP A 184 8.94 -10.87 -10.62
N ALA A 185 9.64 -10.84 -9.48
CA ALA A 185 10.91 -11.55 -9.31
C ALA A 185 10.73 -13.08 -9.42
N ARG A 186 9.64 -13.65 -8.86
CA ARG A 186 9.29 -15.06 -9.09
C ARG A 186 9.02 -15.33 -10.56
N VAL A 187 8.16 -14.53 -11.20
CA VAL A 187 7.78 -14.74 -12.61
C VAL A 187 9.00 -14.72 -13.51
N GLU A 188 9.90 -13.76 -13.32
CA GLU A 188 11.14 -13.65 -14.07
C GLU A 188 12.03 -14.87 -13.86
N PHE A 189 12.21 -15.34 -12.62
CA PHE A 189 12.96 -16.55 -12.32
C PHE A 189 12.41 -17.79 -13.04
N ILE A 190 11.08 -17.96 -13.05
CA ILE A 190 10.43 -19.08 -13.72
C ILE A 190 10.58 -18.98 -15.24
N ASN A 191 10.41 -17.79 -15.81
CA ASN A 191 10.61 -17.56 -17.23
C ASN A 191 12.05 -17.90 -17.65
N GLN A 192 13.04 -17.45 -16.89
CA GLN A 192 14.45 -17.78 -17.12
C GLN A 192 14.73 -19.28 -16.97
N SER A 193 14.14 -19.95 -15.99
CA SER A 193 14.29 -21.40 -15.76
C SER A 193 13.66 -22.25 -16.89
N ASN A 194 12.62 -21.73 -17.52
CA ASN A 194 11.95 -22.37 -18.66
C ASN A 194 12.56 -21.97 -20.01
N ALA A 195 13.42 -20.96 -20.06
CA ALA A 195 14.08 -20.55 -21.29
C ALA A 195 14.85 -21.72 -21.90
N ARG A 196 14.66 -21.93 -23.20
CA ARG A 196 15.39 -22.92 -24.00
C ARG A 196 16.19 -22.18 -25.04
N LYS A 197 17.46 -22.55 -25.21
CA LYS A 197 18.26 -22.06 -26.35
C LYS A 197 17.73 -22.74 -27.62
N PRO A 198 17.61 -22.01 -28.74
CA PRO A 198 17.34 -22.64 -30.03
C PRO A 198 18.34 -23.76 -30.29
N SER A 199 17.86 -24.91 -30.76
CA SER A 199 18.67 -26.09 -31.05
C SER A 199 19.01 -26.21 -32.55
N PHE A 200 18.92 -25.11 -33.28
CA PHE A 200 19.29 -24.99 -34.69
C PHE A 200 20.52 -24.11 -34.84
#